data_AF-A0A8J6D8K5-F1
#
_entry.id   AF-A0A8J6D8K5-F1
#
_cell.length_a   1.000
_cell.length_b   1.000
_cell.length_c   1.000
_cell.angle_alpha   90.00
_cell.angle_beta   90.00
_cell.angle_gamma   90.00
#
_symmetry.space_group_name_H-M   'P 1'
#
loop_
_entity.id
_entity.type
_entity.pdbx_description
1 polymer ?
#
loop_
_entity_poly.entity_id
_entity_poly.type
_entity_poly.pdbx_seq_one_letter_code
_entity_poly.pdbx_strand_id
1 'polypeptide(L)'
;MLIEVYKKHHPPMLGDEVRRLEKIGKYGVLHKKLAYEGVNTIQDFLKMSVVDPPKLRKILGPGMSEKIWDVTIKHAKTCVMGNKYYVF
;
A
#
# COMPACT_ATOMS: atom_id res chain seq x y z
N MET A 1 25.59 -5.85 12.74
CA MET A 1 25.47 -4.44 12.30
C MET A 1 25.31 -4.41 10.79
N LEU A 2 24.08 -4.43 10.28
CA LEU A 2 23.71 -4.01 8.92
C LEU A 2 22.23 -3.61 8.97
N ILE A 3 21.94 -2.41 9.47
CA ILE A 3 20.65 -1.78 9.20
C ILE A 3 20.78 -1.24 7.78
N GLU A 4 20.40 -2.04 6.78
CA GLU A 4 20.07 -1.47 5.48
C GLU A 4 18.92 -0.52 5.70
N VAL A 5 19.22 0.78 5.71
CA VAL A 5 18.23 1.84 5.55
C VAL A 5 17.70 1.70 4.13
N TYR A 6 16.80 0.73 3.92
CA TYR A 6 16.09 0.54 2.65
C TYR A 6 15.27 1.80 2.42
N LYS A 7 15.85 2.76 1.68
CA LYS A 7 15.13 3.93 1.19
C LYS A 7 13.91 3.41 0.43
N LYS A 8 12.72 3.83 0.86
CA LYS A 8 11.50 3.53 0.12
C LYS A 8 11.63 4.17 -1.26
N HIS A 9 11.29 3.44 -2.31
CA HIS A 9 11.25 4.02 -3.65
C HIS A 9 10.20 5.12 -3.68
N HIS A 10 10.55 6.25 -4.29
CA HIS A 10 9.64 7.34 -4.56
C HIS A 10 9.85 7.78 -6.02
N PRO A 11 8.90 7.51 -6.94
CA PRO A 11 7.62 6.83 -6.70
C PRO A 11 7.76 5.30 -6.53
N PRO A 12 6.79 4.64 -5.87
CA PRO A 12 6.71 3.18 -5.86
C PRO A 12 6.31 2.63 -7.24
N MET A 13 6.51 1.34 -7.47
CA MET A 13 6.08 0.63 -8.68
C MET A 13 4.89 -0.30 -8.39
N LEU A 14 4.09 -0.63 -9.41
CA LEU A 14 2.91 -1.48 -9.26
C LEU A 14 3.21 -2.85 -8.64
N GLY A 15 4.33 -3.44 -9.03
CA GLY A 15 4.79 -4.74 -8.53
C GLY A 15 5.54 -4.67 -7.19
N ASP A 16 5.77 -3.47 -6.63
CA ASP A 16 6.39 -3.38 -5.32
C ASP A 16 5.49 -3.99 -4.24
N GLU A 17 6.10 -4.53 -3.19
CA GLU A 17 5.37 -5.00 -2.01
C GLU A 17 4.72 -3.81 -1.27
N VAL A 18 3.54 -4.01 -0.66
CA VAL A 18 2.81 -2.96 0.08
C VAL A 18 3.60 -2.32 1.22
N ARG A 19 4.63 -2.98 1.75
CA ARG A 19 5.57 -2.40 2.73
C ARG A 19 6.36 -1.20 2.20
N ARG A 20 6.35 -0.96 0.88
CA ARG A 20 6.95 0.23 0.26
C ARG A 20 6.07 1.47 0.43
N LEU A 21 4.78 1.31 0.70
CA LEU A 21 3.89 2.44 0.99
C LEU A 21 4.32 3.20 2.24
N GLU A 22 3.99 4.49 2.29
CA GLU A 22 4.20 5.26 3.51
C GLU A 22 3.29 4.71 4.60
N LYS A 23 3.74 4.81 5.86
CA LYS A 23 3.03 4.30 7.05
C LYS A 23 2.81 2.77 7.12
N ILE A 24 3.16 2.03 6.09
CA ILE A 24 3.23 0.56 6.12
C ILE A 24 4.71 0.15 6.26
N GLY A 25 5.02 -0.58 7.34
CA GLY A 25 6.36 -1.10 7.62
C GLY A 25 6.45 -2.60 7.32
N LYS A 26 7.64 -3.07 6.92
CA LYS A 26 7.93 -4.51 6.78
C LYS A 26 7.61 -5.22 8.09
N TYR A 27 6.88 -6.34 8.01
CA TYR A 27 6.44 -7.14 9.16
C TYR A 27 5.58 -6.39 10.21
N GLY A 28 5.14 -5.16 9.93
CA GLY A 28 4.22 -4.42 10.79
C GLY A 28 2.81 -5.02 10.77
N VAL A 29 1.98 -4.59 11.73
CA VAL A 29 0.59 -5.08 11.88
C VAL A 29 -0.20 -4.88 10.59
N LEU A 30 -0.16 -3.69 9.99
CA LEU A 30 -0.88 -3.41 8.73
C LEU A 30 -0.38 -4.29 7.58
N HIS A 31 0.92 -4.50 7.47
CA HIS A 31 1.51 -5.37 6.44
C HIS A 31 1.02 -6.81 6.58
N LYS A 32 1.01 -7.36 7.80
CA LYS A 32 0.53 -8.72 8.06
C LYS A 32 -0.96 -8.88 7.74
N LYS A 33 -1.79 -7.90 8.11
CA LYS A 33 -3.23 -7.92 7.81
C LYS A 33 -3.52 -7.86 6.32
N LEU A 34 -2.81 -6.99 5.58
CA LEU A 34 -2.93 -6.91 4.13
C LEU A 34 -2.51 -8.22 3.45
N ALA A 35 -1.38 -8.80 3.85
CA ALA A 35 -0.90 -10.07 3.31
C ALA A 35 -1.87 -11.23 3.58
N TYR A 36 -2.47 -11.29 4.78
CA TYR A 36 -3.48 -12.29 5.13
C TYR A 36 -4.72 -12.22 4.21
N GLU A 37 -5.08 -11.03 3.76
CA GLU A 37 -6.21 -10.79 2.84
C GLU A 37 -5.80 -10.81 1.36
N GLY A 38 -4.56 -11.23 1.06
CA GLY A 38 -4.05 -11.35 -0.31
C GLY A 38 -3.63 -10.03 -0.96
N VAL A 39 -3.54 -8.93 -0.20
CA VAL A 39 -3.10 -7.61 -0.70
C VAL A 39 -1.58 -7.49 -0.52
N ASN A 40 -0.83 -8.01 -1.49
CA ASN A 40 0.62 -8.14 -1.38
C ASN A 40 1.38 -7.03 -2.12
N THR A 41 0.82 -6.53 -3.22
CA THR A 41 1.46 -5.53 -4.09
C THR A 41 0.78 -4.16 -4.05
N ILE A 42 1.48 -3.12 -4.52
CA ILE A 42 0.89 -1.78 -4.72
C ILE A 42 -0.32 -1.85 -5.67
N GLN A 43 -0.25 -2.70 -6.70
CA GLN A 43 -1.36 -2.94 -7.61
C GLN A 43 -2.60 -3.50 -6.90
N ASP A 44 -2.44 -4.53 -6.06
CA ASP A 44 -3.56 -5.11 -5.30
C ASP A 44 -4.19 -4.08 -4.38
N PHE A 45 -3.34 -3.29 -3.72
CA PHE A 45 -3.77 -2.22 -2.81
C PHE A 45 -4.56 -1.14 -3.55
N LEU A 46 -4.05 -0.65 -4.68
CA LEU A 46 -4.73 0.34 -5.52
C LEU A 46 -6.05 -0.20 -6.07
N LYS A 47 -6.08 -1.44 -6.57
CA LYS A 47 -7.29 -2.09 -7.06
C LYS A 47 -8.35 -2.15 -5.96
N MET A 48 -8.01 -2.64 -4.77
CA MET A 48 -8.95 -2.72 -3.65
C MET A 48 -9.41 -1.33 -3.18
N SER A 49 -8.53 -0.32 -3.24
CA SER A 49 -8.88 1.06 -2.87
C SER A 49 -9.94 1.70 -3.79
N VAL A 50 -10.17 1.14 -4.97
CA VAL A 50 -11.22 1.58 -5.91
C VAL A 50 -12.41 0.63 -5.89
N VAL A 51 -12.17 -0.68 -5.92
CA VAL A 51 -13.24 -1.70 -6.02
C VAL A 51 -14.00 -1.88 -4.71
N ASP A 52 -13.30 -1.89 -3.57
CA ASP A 52 -13.91 -2.09 -2.25
C ASP A 52 -13.16 -1.31 -1.14
N PRO A 53 -13.25 0.04 -1.14
CA PRO A 53 -12.65 0.88 -0.11
C PRO A 53 -13.09 0.53 1.32
N PRO A 54 -14.38 0.20 1.60
CA PRO A 54 -14.82 -0.21 2.93
C PRO A 54 -14.11 -1.48 3.42
N LYS A 55 -13.93 -2.50 2.58
CA LYS A 55 -13.15 -3.69 2.95
C LYS A 55 -11.71 -3.35 3.25
N LEU A 56 -11.05 -2.54 2.41
CA LEU A 56 -9.66 -2.13 2.67
C LEU A 56 -9.52 -1.41 4.02
N ARG A 57 -10.46 -0.51 4.33
CA ARG A 57 -10.53 0.17 5.64
C ARG A 57 -10.71 -0.82 6.79
N LYS A 58 -11.58 -1.82 6.65
CA LYS A 58 -11.80 -2.87 7.65
C LYS A 58 -10.53 -3.70 7.90
N ILE A 59 -9.80 -4.05 6.84
CA ILE A 59 -8.54 -4.81 6.94
C ILE A 59 -7.49 -4.03 7.73
N LEU A 60 -7.32 -2.74 7.42
CA LEU A 60 -6.34 -1.89 8.11
C LEU A 60 -6.78 -1.61 9.56
N GLY A 61 -8.08 -1.49 9.79
CA GLY A 61 -8.70 -1.40 11.11
C GLY A 61 -8.35 -0.09 11.84
N PRO A 62 -8.53 -0.05 13.18
CA PRO A 62 -8.43 1.20 13.95
C PRO A 62 -7.02 1.81 14.00
N GLY A 63 -5.98 1.08 13.58
CA GLY A 63 -4.63 1.62 13.43
C GLY A 63 -4.47 2.61 12.26
N MET A 64 -5.52 2.77 11.44
CA MET A 64 -5.54 3.63 10.27
C MET A 64 -6.41 4.87 10.53
N SER A 65 -5.82 5.95 11.06
CA SER A 65 -6.50 7.24 11.12
C SER A 65 -6.69 7.84 9.71
N GLU A 66 -7.61 8.78 9.54
CA GLU A 66 -7.80 9.51 8.26
C GLU A 66 -6.49 10.08 7.73
N LYS A 67 -5.67 10.68 8.60
CA LYS A 67 -4.36 11.22 8.22
C LYS A 67 -3.40 10.14 7.70
N ILE A 68 -3.38 8.97 8.34
CA ILE A 68 -2.54 7.84 7.91
C ILE A 68 -3.06 7.28 6.58
N TRP A 69 -4.37 7.18 6.43
CA TRP A 69 -5.03 6.78 5.20
C TRP A 69 -4.66 7.67 4.02
N ASP A 70 -4.84 8.99 4.17
CA ASP A 70 -4.58 9.96 3.10
C ASP A 70 -3.14 9.92 2.64
N VAL A 71 -2.19 9.87 3.58
CA VAL A 71 -0.76 9.75 3.27
C VAL A 71 -0.47 8.46 2.50
N THR A 72 -1.03 7.35 2.94
CA THR A 72 -0.81 6.03 2.33
C THR A 72 -1.38 5.97 0.91
N ILE A 73 -2.62 6.44 0.72
CA ILE A 73 -3.30 6.47 -0.58
C ILE A 73 -2.61 7.44 -1.54
N LYS A 74 -2.23 8.63 -1.06
CA LYS A 74 -1.52 9.61 -1.87
C LYS A 74 -0.18 9.04 -2.36
N HIS A 75 0.59 8.37 -1.50
CA HIS A 75 1.82 7.72 -1.91
C HIS A 75 1.59 6.56 -2.88
N ALA A 76 0.55 5.73 -2.67
CA ALA A 76 0.20 4.68 -3.63
C ALA A 76 -0.13 5.25 -5.01
N LYS A 77 -0.82 6.40 -5.07
CA LYS A 77 -1.21 7.08 -6.31
C LYS A 77 -0.06 7.82 -7.02
N THR A 78 1.08 8.04 -6.39
CA THR A 78 2.29 8.51 -7.11
C THR A 78 2.96 7.39 -7.89
N CYS A 79 2.52 6.13 -7.71
CA CYS A 79 3.02 5.00 -8.45
C CYS A 79 2.98 5.26 -9.96
N VAL A 80 4.11 5.04 -10.64
CA VAL A 80 4.18 5.17 -12.09
C VAL A 80 3.43 3.98 -12.69
N MET A 81 2.19 4.23 -13.08
CA MET A 81 1.37 3.32 -13.88
C MET A 81 1.99 3.23 -15.27
N GLY A 82 3.10 2.50 -15.44
CA GLY A 82 3.74 2.35 -16.74
C GLY A 82 2.74 1.76 -17.74
N ASN A 83 2.30 2.56 -18.73
CA ASN A 83 1.42 2.28 -19.89
C ASN A 83 0.24 1.29 -19.75
N LYS A 84 -0.07 0.80 -18.56
CA LYS A 84 -1.20 -0.10 -18.29
C LYS A 84 -2.33 0.76 -17.74
N TYR A 85 -3.05 1.38 -18.66
CA TYR A 85 -4.32 2.02 -18.35
C TYR A 85 -5.28 0.94 -17.86
N TYR A 86 -5.63 0.98 -16.57
CA TYR A 86 -6.80 0.30 -16.07
C TYR A 86 -8.02 1.09 -16.54
N VAL A 87 -8.57 0.69 -17.70
CA VAL A 87 -9.89 1.15 -18.13
C VAL A 87 -10.91 0.40 -17.27
N PHE A 88 -11.68 1.16 -16.50
CA PHE A 88 -12.81 0.68 -15.70
C PHE A 88 -14.04 0.47 -16.56
#